data_AF-A0A7W1M181-F1
#
_entry.id   AF-A0A7W1M181-F1
#
_cell.length_a   1.000
_cell.length_b   1.000
_cell.length_c   1.000
_cell.angle_alpha   90.00
_cell.angle_beta   90.00
_cell.angle_gamma   90.00
#
_symmetry.space_group_name_H-M   'P 1'
#
loop_
_entity.id
_entity.type
_entity.pdbx_description
1 polymer ?
#
loop_
_entity_poly.entity_id
_entity_poly.type
_entity_poly.pdbx_seq_one_letter_code
_entity_poly.pdbx_strand_id
1 'polypeptide(L)'
;MVLYSCEMGKSAGGLPAPIAHPCGRAAKALDDRGHSYEMKQVKGGTLKLWTWPSRARDRAEVEQLSGQRSVPILVLDDGEVITGSGAIVDWAEGHPVSSRPA
;
A
#
# COMPACT_ATOMS: atom_id res chain seq x y z
N MET A 1 8.32 -2.15 -8.42
CA MET A 1 7.23 -1.44 -7.69
C MET A 1 7.47 -1.49 -6.18
N VAL A 2 7.06 -0.45 -5.43
CA VAL A 2 7.13 -0.40 -3.96
C VAL A 2 5.76 -0.08 -3.36
N LEU A 3 5.23 -0.97 -2.51
CA LEU A 3 4.00 -0.76 -1.75
C LEU A 3 4.34 -0.24 -0.35
N TYR A 4 3.93 1.00 -0.06
CA TYR A 4 4.00 1.55 1.29
C TYR A 4 2.75 1.14 2.06
N SER A 5 2.96 0.42 3.16
CA SER A 5 1.89 -0.15 3.99
C SER A 5 2.04 0.31 5.44
N CYS A 6 0.95 0.24 6.24
CA CYS A 6 1.08 0.32 7.68
C CYS A 6 1.79 -0.92 8.27
N GLU A 7 2.07 -0.86 9.57
CA GLU A 7 2.67 -1.94 10.38
C GLU A 7 1.89 -3.27 10.40
N MET A 8 0.62 -3.29 9.98
CA MET A 8 -0.14 -4.53 9.83
C MET A 8 0.19 -5.27 8.52
N GLY A 9 0.88 -4.63 7.57
CA GLY A 9 1.26 -5.24 6.30
C GLY A 9 0.07 -5.82 5.52
N LYS A 10 0.19 -7.10 5.16
CA LYS A 10 -0.84 -7.89 4.44
C LYS A 10 -2.01 -8.34 5.31
N SER A 11 -1.93 -8.17 6.62
CA SER A 11 -2.90 -8.70 7.58
C SER A 11 -4.29 -8.11 7.36
N ALA A 12 -5.32 -8.93 7.63
CA ALA A 12 -6.74 -8.56 7.48
C ALA A 12 -7.14 -8.09 6.06
N GLY A 13 -6.32 -8.32 5.03
CA GLY A 13 -6.61 -7.95 3.65
C GLY A 13 -7.63 -8.84 2.94
N GLY A 14 -7.73 -10.11 3.36
CA GLY A 14 -8.66 -11.10 2.80
C GLY A 14 -10.03 -11.16 3.48
N LEU A 15 -10.30 -10.29 4.47
CA LEU A 15 -11.62 -10.21 5.09
C LEU A 15 -12.63 -9.56 4.13
N PRO A 16 -13.93 -9.83 4.26
CA PRO A 16 -14.94 -9.11 3.48
C PRO A 16 -14.94 -7.61 3.85
N ALA A 17 -15.23 -6.76 2.87
CA ALA A 17 -15.49 -5.34 3.14
C ALA A 17 -16.73 -5.22 4.05
N PRO A 18 -16.78 -4.24 4.99
CA PRO A 18 -15.81 -3.17 5.24
C PRO A 18 -14.72 -3.52 6.27
N ILE A 19 -14.65 -4.78 6.72
CA ILE A 19 -13.73 -5.22 7.79
C ILE A 19 -12.29 -5.32 7.27
N ALA A 20 -12.13 -5.52 5.96
CA ALA A 20 -10.83 -5.60 5.31
C ALA A 20 -9.96 -4.37 5.60
N HIS A 21 -8.76 -4.59 6.14
CA HIS A 21 -7.85 -3.49 6.36
C HIS A 21 -7.34 -2.94 5.02
N PRO A 22 -7.40 -1.62 4.75
CA PRO A 22 -7.06 -1.04 3.45
C PRO A 22 -5.67 -1.44 2.91
N CYS A 23 -4.65 -1.46 3.77
CA CYS A 23 -3.29 -1.87 3.36
C CYS A 23 -3.21 -3.34 2.98
N GLY A 24 -3.92 -4.21 3.72
CA GLY A 24 -3.98 -5.63 3.41
C GLY A 24 -4.74 -5.89 2.12
N ARG A 25 -5.83 -5.15 1.87
CA ARG A 25 -6.63 -5.26 0.64
C ARG A 25 -5.80 -4.89 -0.59
N ALA A 26 -5.04 -3.80 -0.53
CA ALA A 26 -4.16 -3.38 -1.62
C ALA A 26 -3.08 -4.44 -1.90
N ALA A 27 -2.40 -4.94 -0.85
CA ALA A 27 -1.41 -6.00 -0.98
C ALA A 27 -2.01 -7.29 -1.58
N LYS A 28 -3.19 -7.70 -1.11
CA LYS A 28 -3.88 -8.88 -1.64
C LYS A 28 -4.22 -8.73 -3.12
N ALA A 29 -4.71 -7.56 -3.56
CA ALA A 29 -5.01 -7.35 -4.97
C ALA A 29 -3.76 -7.46 -5.85
N LEU A 30 -2.62 -6.93 -5.39
CA LEU A 30 -1.34 -7.08 -6.10
C LEU A 30 -0.88 -8.55 -6.14
N ASP A 31 -0.95 -9.26 -5.01
CA ASP A 31 -0.59 -10.68 -4.90
C ASP A 31 -1.48 -11.57 -5.79
N ASP A 32 -2.80 -11.37 -5.75
CA ASP A 32 -3.79 -12.13 -6.52
C ASP A 32 -3.60 -11.98 -8.04
N ARG A 33 -3.01 -10.85 -8.47
CA ARG A 33 -2.69 -10.54 -9.87
C ARG A 33 -1.24 -10.86 -10.23
N GLY A 34 -0.45 -11.38 -9.30
CA GLY A 34 0.93 -11.84 -9.54
C GLY A 34 1.97 -10.72 -9.65
N HIS A 35 1.67 -9.50 -9.18
CA HIS A 35 2.63 -8.40 -9.20
C HIS A 35 3.77 -8.63 -8.21
N SER A 36 5.01 -8.41 -8.66
CA SER A 36 6.17 -8.35 -7.79
C SER A 36 6.36 -6.92 -7.26
N TYR A 37 6.43 -6.78 -5.95
CA TYR A 37 6.63 -5.48 -5.30
C TYR A 37 7.43 -5.61 -4.00
N GLU A 38 8.18 -4.57 -3.66
CA GLU A 38 8.79 -4.44 -2.35
C GLU A 38 7.78 -3.84 -1.37
N MET A 39 7.63 -4.42 -0.17
CA MET A 39 6.76 -3.85 0.86
C MET A 39 7.58 -3.00 1.84
N LYS A 40 7.33 -1.70 1.87
CA LYS A 40 7.91 -0.79 2.86
C LYS A 40 6.86 -0.46 3.92
N GLN A 41 7.12 -0.86 5.16
CA GLN A 41 6.18 -0.61 6.26
C GLN A 41 6.51 0.74 6.92
N VAL A 42 5.53 1.63 6.94
CA VAL A 42 5.62 2.90 7.67
C VAL A 42 4.91 2.78 9.01
N LYS A 43 5.60 3.20 10.06
CA LYS A 43 5.06 3.17 11.42
C LYS A 43 4.05 4.29 11.63
N GLY A 44 3.23 4.14 12.66
CA GLY A 44 2.27 5.14 13.07
C GLY A 44 0.83 4.73 12.84
N GLY A 45 0.43 3.54 13.27
CA GLY A 45 -0.96 3.14 13.44
C GLY A 45 -1.55 3.49 14.82
N THR A 46 -0.72 3.69 15.85
CA THR A 46 -1.20 3.90 17.23
C THR A 46 -1.73 5.32 17.48
N LEU A 47 -3.05 5.49 17.64
CA LEU A 47 -3.80 6.75 17.91
C LEU A 47 -3.30 7.57 19.14
N LYS A 48 -2.16 7.21 19.73
CA LYS A 48 -1.59 7.86 20.89
C LYS A 48 -0.90 9.15 20.47
N LEU A 49 -1.34 10.27 21.03
CA LEU A 49 -0.80 11.61 20.76
C LEU A 49 0.73 11.70 20.92
N TRP A 50 1.34 10.88 21.79
CA TRP A 50 2.79 10.89 22.01
C TRP A 50 3.59 10.30 20.83
N THR A 51 3.01 9.44 19.99
CA THR A 51 3.74 8.80 18.86
C THR A 51 3.74 9.65 17.59
N TRP A 52 3.03 10.78 17.59
CA TRP A 52 2.86 11.69 16.45
C TRP A 52 4.17 12.25 15.86
N PRO A 53 5.20 12.62 16.64
CA PRO A 53 6.49 13.05 16.11
C PRO A 53 7.19 11.95 15.32
N SER A 54 7.16 10.70 15.81
CA SER A 54 7.70 9.54 15.09
C SER A 54 6.91 9.27 13.81
N ARG A 55 5.57 9.42 13.86
CA ARG A 55 4.73 9.32 12.65
C ARG A 55 5.12 10.32 11.58
N ALA A 56 5.40 11.57 11.95
CA ALA A 56 5.76 12.61 10.98
C ALA A 56 7.07 12.28 10.24
N ARG A 57 8.05 11.68 10.93
CA ARG A 57 9.31 11.26 10.32
C ARG A 57 9.15 10.05 9.41
N ASP A 58 8.41 9.04 9.87
CA ASP A 58 8.21 7.78 9.12
C ASP A 58 7.29 7.95 7.90
N ARG A 59 6.57 9.07 7.82
CA ARG A 59 5.66 9.40 6.69
C ARG A 59 6.12 10.55 5.82
N ALA A 60 7.30 11.11 6.08
CA ALA A 60 7.89 12.15 5.26
C ALA A 60 8.13 11.66 3.82
N GLU A 61 8.59 10.42 3.65
CA GLU A 61 8.79 9.81 2.32
C GLU A 61 7.45 9.63 1.58
N VAL A 62 6.41 9.14 2.29
CA VAL A 62 5.05 9.00 1.73
C VAL A 62 4.49 10.36 1.30
N GLU A 63 4.70 11.41 2.11
CA GLU A 63 4.26 12.78 1.81
C GLU A 63 5.01 13.37 0.61
N GLN A 64 6.32 13.14 0.50
CA GLN A 64 7.12 13.59 -0.64
C GLN A 64 6.67 12.92 -1.95
N LEU A 65 6.32 11.64 -1.89
CA LEU A 65 5.92 10.86 -3.07
C LEU A 65 4.48 11.14 -3.51
N SER A 66 3.56 11.30 -2.55
CA SER A 66 2.11 11.29 -2.82
C SER A 66 1.39 12.60 -2.48
N GLY A 67 2.06 13.56 -1.86
CA GLY A 67 1.44 14.77 -1.33
C GLY A 67 0.55 14.54 -0.10
N GLN A 68 0.45 13.30 0.39
CA GLN A 68 -0.37 12.92 1.54
C GLN A 68 0.40 12.02 2.53
N ARG A 69 -0.09 11.94 3.76
CA ARG A 69 0.49 11.06 4.80
C ARG A 69 -0.21 9.72 4.94
N SER A 70 -1.31 9.47 4.22
CA SER A 70 -2.07 8.22 4.31
C SER A 70 -1.44 7.10 3.49
N VAL A 71 -1.50 5.88 4.03
CA VAL A 71 -1.19 4.62 3.33
C VAL A 71 -2.47 3.79 3.20
N PRO A 72 -2.58 2.89 2.20
CA PRO A 72 -1.53 2.47 1.27
C PRO A 72 -1.25 3.47 0.14
N ILE A 73 0.01 3.52 -0.30
CA ILE A 73 0.40 4.08 -1.60
C ILE A 73 1.27 3.07 -2.34
N LEU A 74 1.19 3.05 -3.67
CA LEU A 74 1.98 2.20 -4.54
C LEU A 74 2.81 3.09 -5.46
N VAL A 75 4.12 2.87 -5.48
CA VAL A 75 5.05 3.52 -6.40
C VAL A 75 5.38 2.52 -7.50
N LEU A 76 5.07 2.87 -8.74
CA LEU A 76 5.37 2.07 -9.93
C LEU A 76 6.83 2.23 -10.33
N ASP A 77 7.30 1.38 -11.24
CA ASP A 77 8.70 1.39 -11.68
C ASP A 77 9.08 2.62 -12.53
N ASP A 78 8.09 3.28 -13.13
CA ASP A 78 8.24 4.55 -13.85
C ASP A 78 8.17 5.78 -12.94
N GLY A 79 7.96 5.58 -11.63
CA GLY A 79 7.84 6.64 -10.64
C GLY A 79 6.42 7.18 -10.45
N GLU A 80 5.42 6.66 -11.15
CA GLU A 80 4.01 7.00 -10.89
C GLU A 80 3.59 6.54 -9.48
N VAL A 81 2.76 7.35 -8.81
CA VAL A 81 2.30 7.08 -7.45
C VAL A 81 0.78 6.96 -7.41
N ILE A 82 0.30 5.77 -7.04
CA ILE A 82 -1.12 5.46 -6.88
C ILE A 82 -1.46 5.50 -5.39
N THR A 83 -2.46 6.29 -5.03
CA THR A 83 -2.83 6.53 -3.63
C THR A 83 -4.15 5.88 -3.25
N GLY A 84 -4.17 5.21 -2.09
CA GLY A 84 -5.37 4.59 -1.55
C GLY A 84 -5.62 3.17 -2.06
N SER A 85 -6.29 2.38 -1.23
CA SER A 85 -6.48 0.95 -1.49
C SER A 85 -7.40 0.68 -2.68
N GLY A 86 -8.42 1.50 -2.91
CA GLY A 86 -9.33 1.37 -4.06
C GLY A 86 -8.59 1.52 -5.39
N ALA A 87 -7.87 2.63 -5.55
CA ALA A 87 -7.10 2.90 -6.77
C ALA A 87 -6.02 1.84 -7.04
N ILE A 88 -5.35 1.34 -5.98
CA ILE A 88 -4.37 0.25 -6.13
C ILE A 88 -5.04 -1.06 -6.58
N VAL A 89 -6.24 -1.36 -6.05
CA VAL A 89 -7.01 -2.53 -6.50
C VAL A 89 -7.39 -2.37 -7.97
N ASP A 90 -8.02 -1.24 -8.34
CA ASP A 90 -8.45 -0.98 -9.71
C ASP A 90 -7.27 -1.04 -10.70
N TRP A 91 -6.12 -0.49 -10.30
CA TRP A 91 -4.90 -0.57 -11.09
C TRP A 91 -4.42 -2.01 -11.26
N ALA A 92 -4.36 -2.81 -10.19
CA ALA A 92 -3.93 -4.21 -10.26
C ALA A 92 -4.86 -5.05 -11.15
N GLU A 93 -6.16 -4.76 -11.14
CA GLU A 93 -7.13 -5.44 -12.02
C GLU A 93 -6.98 -5.04 -13.49
N GLY A 94 -6.63 -3.79 -13.77
CA GLY A 94 -6.37 -3.29 -15.12
C GLY A 94 -5.03 -3.70 -15.73
N HIS A 95 -4.08 -4.16 -14.91
CA HIS A 95 -2.69 -4.45 -15.32
C HIS A 95 -2.26 -5.88 -15.00
N PRO A 96 -2.94 -6.93 -15.49
CA PRO A 96 -2.51 -8.30 -15.23
C PRO A 96 -1.06 -8.51 -15.70
N VAL A 97 -0.20 -9.09 -14.85
CA VAL A 97 1.13 -9.48 -15.30
C VAL A 97 0.94 -10.50 -16.42
N SER A 98 1.42 -10.19 -17.63
CA SER A 98 1.42 -11.15 -18.72
C SER A 98 2.29 -12.32 -18.28
N SER A 99 1.66 -13.40 -17.81
CA SER A 99 2.32 -14.68 -17.61
C SER A 99 2.86 -15.08 -18.97
N ARG A 100 4.15 -14.88 -19.19
CA ARG A 100 4.80 -15.33 -20.41
C ARG A 100 4.69 -16.86 -20.41
N PRO A 101 3.94 -17.50 -21.32
CA PRO A 101 3.95 -18.95 -21.39
C PRO A 101 5.35 -19.39 -21.81
N ALA A 102 5.88 -20.38 -21.11
CA ALA A 102 7.08 -21.12 -21.52
C ALA A 102 6.76 -22.02 -22.71
#